data_AF-A0A7V5C011-F1
#
_entry.id   AF-A0A7V5C011-F1
#
_cell.length_a   1.000
_cell.length_b   1.000
_cell.length_c   1.000
_cell.angle_alpha   90.00
_cell.angle_beta   90.00
_cell.angle_gamma   90.00
#
_symmetry.space_group_name_H-M   'P 1'
#
loop_
_entity.id
_entity.type
_entity.pdbx_description
1 polymer ?
#
loop_
_entity_poly.entity_id
_entity_poly.type
_entity_poly.pdbx_seq_one_letter_code
_entity_poly.pdbx_strand_id
1 'polypeptide(L)'
;MAGPEAMRRAMADYVRTVHEAYRARAAGLPPAVRARMPLFAGPFTVAAAGVQSLHVIATREALPEPVGPEVALDDALGELRWTLRFFDPVVLPPLGLVDETRGPAGAEVRRTLGISTHLYHLVVNPGAELGPHHAGHAGTGLANAHAAAAQDYETLRRLAPAGLVDELEGAWVAGLPVAHALVASALAPDDPALAELAREPRPDPTTVRRTLLGALRERA
;
A
#
# COMPACT_ATOMS: atom_id res chain seq x y z
N MET A 1 4.07 -18.88 27.85
CA MET A 1 4.30 -18.35 26.49
C MET A 1 2.96 -18.15 25.83
N ALA A 2 2.73 -17.02 25.18
CA ALA A 2 1.55 -16.83 24.35
C ALA A 2 1.65 -17.79 23.13
N GLY A 3 0.61 -18.60 22.90
CA GLY A 3 0.57 -19.53 21.76
C GLY A 3 0.26 -18.84 20.43
N PRO A 4 0.34 -19.55 19.29
CA PRO A 4 0.06 -19.01 17.95
C PRO A 4 -1.29 -18.30 17.84
N GLU A 5 -2.34 -18.83 18.47
CA GLU A 5 -3.66 -18.20 18.61
C GLU A 5 -3.62 -16.79 19.20
N ALA A 6 -2.78 -16.55 20.21
CA ALA A 6 -2.69 -15.26 20.86
C ALA A 6 -1.99 -14.24 19.96
N MET A 7 -0.97 -14.65 19.21
CA MET A 7 -0.32 -13.81 18.20
C MET A 7 -1.29 -13.46 17.06
N ARG A 8 -2.09 -14.43 16.60
CA ARG A 8 -3.12 -14.18 15.58
C ARG A 8 -4.15 -13.16 16.03
N ARG A 9 -4.65 -13.28 17.28
CA ARG A 9 -5.56 -12.29 17.87
C ARG A 9 -4.92 -10.90 17.97
N ALA A 10 -3.69 -10.81 18.48
CA ALA A 10 -2.98 -9.54 18.58
C ALA A 10 -2.79 -8.88 17.20
N MET A 11 -2.50 -9.66 16.15
CA MET A 11 -2.41 -9.14 14.79
C MET A 11 -3.78 -8.71 14.23
N ALA A 12 -4.85 -9.46 14.50
CA ALA A 12 -6.20 -9.04 14.11
C ALA A 12 -6.59 -7.70 14.76
N ASP A 13 -6.32 -7.55 16.06
CA ASP A 13 -6.56 -6.30 16.80
C ASP A 13 -5.70 -5.15 16.26
N TYR A 14 -4.44 -5.42 15.92
CA TYR A 14 -3.54 -4.46 15.29
C TYR A 14 -4.08 -3.97 13.95
N VAL A 15 -4.43 -4.89 13.03
CA VAL A 15 -4.99 -4.55 11.69
C VAL A 15 -6.29 -3.77 11.83
N ARG A 16 -7.18 -4.20 12.72
CA ARG A 16 -8.42 -3.47 13.01
C ARG A 16 -8.13 -2.05 13.48
N THR A 17 -7.21 -1.88 14.42
CA THR A 17 -6.84 -0.55 14.95
C THR A 17 -6.24 0.36 13.87
N VAL A 18 -5.41 -0.19 12.96
CA VAL A 18 -4.91 0.53 11.78
C VAL A 18 -6.07 1.04 10.92
N HIS A 19 -7.06 0.17 10.63
CA HIS A 19 -8.22 0.54 9.82
C HIS A 19 -9.17 1.51 10.54
N GLU A 20 -9.31 1.41 11.87
CA GLU A 20 -10.05 2.37 12.69
C GLU A 20 -9.44 3.77 12.61
N ALA A 21 -8.13 3.88 12.82
CA ALA A 21 -7.42 5.15 12.68
C ALA A 21 -7.49 5.70 11.24
N TYR A 22 -7.37 4.82 10.24
CA TYR A 22 -7.50 5.20 8.83
C TYR A 22 -8.88 5.80 8.53
N ARG A 23 -9.96 5.11 8.95
CA ARG A 23 -11.34 5.55 8.75
C ARG A 23 -11.64 6.84 9.51
N ALA A 24 -11.21 6.94 10.77
CA ALA A 24 -11.39 8.14 11.59
C ALA A 24 -10.72 9.35 10.93
N ARG A 25 -9.49 9.18 10.41
CA ARG A 25 -8.79 10.24 9.69
C ARG A 25 -9.50 10.62 8.38
N ALA A 26 -10.01 9.64 7.64
CA ALA A 26 -10.72 9.87 6.39
C ALA A 26 -12.08 10.57 6.55
N ALA A 27 -12.72 10.45 7.73
CA ALA A 27 -14.04 11.03 7.99
C ALA A 27 -14.07 12.56 7.84
N GLY A 28 -12.95 13.25 8.12
CA GLY A 28 -12.83 14.70 7.97
C GLY A 28 -12.49 15.19 6.56
N LEU A 29 -12.35 14.29 5.57
CA LEU A 29 -11.95 14.65 4.21
C LEU A 29 -13.17 14.91 3.29
N PRO A 30 -13.02 15.76 2.27
CA PRO A 30 -14.06 15.96 1.26
C PRO A 30 -14.48 14.64 0.60
N PRO A 31 -15.77 14.44 0.24
CA PRO A 31 -16.25 13.20 -0.36
C PRO A 31 -15.49 12.79 -1.63
N ALA A 32 -15.12 13.75 -2.49
CA ALA A 32 -14.34 13.48 -3.71
C ALA A 32 -12.95 12.89 -3.42
N VAL A 33 -12.27 13.36 -2.36
CA VAL A 33 -10.98 12.82 -1.93
C VAL A 33 -11.18 11.43 -1.32
N ARG A 34 -12.18 11.26 -0.46
CA ARG A 34 -12.48 9.98 0.19
C ARG A 34 -12.87 8.90 -0.82
N ALA A 35 -13.62 9.23 -1.86
CA ALA A 35 -14.01 8.29 -2.93
C ALA A 35 -12.81 7.71 -3.69
N ARG A 36 -11.67 8.41 -3.70
CA ARG A 36 -10.42 7.96 -4.34
C ARG A 36 -9.44 7.28 -3.39
N MET A 37 -9.76 7.22 -2.10
CA MET A 37 -8.87 6.60 -1.11
C MET A 37 -8.91 5.06 -1.27
N PRO A 38 -7.74 4.40 -1.47
CA PRO A 38 -7.68 3.00 -1.92
C PRO A 38 -8.42 1.99 -1.06
N LEU A 39 -8.53 2.17 0.26
CA LEU A 39 -9.19 1.19 1.13
C LEU A 39 -10.73 1.20 1.01
N PHE A 40 -11.32 2.28 0.49
CA PHE A 40 -12.79 2.38 0.30
C PHE A 40 -13.27 1.84 -1.04
N ALA A 41 -12.37 1.50 -1.97
CA ALA A 41 -12.73 1.07 -3.32
C ALA A 41 -13.32 -0.36 -3.39
N GLY A 42 -13.37 -1.09 -2.28
CA GLY A 42 -13.92 -2.45 -2.22
C GLY A 42 -13.14 -3.35 -1.27
N PRO A 43 -13.57 -4.62 -1.12
CA PRO A 43 -12.93 -5.59 -0.24
C PRO A 43 -11.48 -5.84 -0.66
N PHE A 44 -10.66 -6.25 0.32
CA PHE A 44 -9.24 -6.56 0.13
C PHE A 44 -8.78 -7.63 1.11
N THR A 45 -7.62 -8.21 0.85
CA THR A 45 -6.98 -9.20 1.72
C THR A 45 -5.80 -8.55 2.43
N VAL A 46 -5.62 -8.85 3.71
CA VAL A 46 -4.41 -8.50 4.47
C VAL A 46 -3.61 -9.78 4.69
N ALA A 47 -2.42 -9.86 4.11
CA ALA A 47 -1.46 -10.92 4.42
C ALA A 47 -0.62 -10.51 5.63
N ALA A 48 -0.67 -11.29 6.70
CA ALA A 48 0.29 -11.25 7.79
C ALA A 48 1.33 -12.35 7.55
N ALA A 49 2.46 -11.97 6.95
CA ALA A 49 3.53 -12.89 6.57
C ALA A 49 4.70 -12.80 7.56
N GLY A 50 4.91 -13.87 8.32
CA GLY A 50 6.05 -14.04 9.22
C GLY A 50 7.26 -14.60 8.48
N VAL A 51 8.31 -13.79 8.39
CA VAL A 51 9.67 -14.21 8.05
C VAL A 51 10.55 -13.93 9.29
N GLN A 52 11.74 -13.32 9.14
CA GLN A 52 12.44 -12.78 10.31
C GLN A 52 11.67 -11.60 10.90
N SER A 53 11.14 -10.71 10.05
CA SER A 53 10.21 -9.63 10.37
C SER A 53 8.77 -10.06 10.10
N LEU A 54 7.81 -9.30 10.61
CA LEU A 54 6.40 -9.51 10.34
C LEU A 54 5.90 -8.47 9.33
N HIS A 55 5.49 -8.94 8.16
CA HIS A 55 4.98 -8.11 7.08
C HIS A 55 3.46 -8.11 7.08
N VAL A 56 2.86 -6.93 7.06
CA VAL A 56 1.41 -6.75 6.99
C VAL A 56 1.08 -6.04 5.67
N ILE A 57 0.58 -6.80 4.71
CA ILE A 57 0.44 -6.35 3.32
C ILE A 57 -1.02 -6.42 2.92
N ALA A 58 -1.65 -5.29 2.62
CA ALA A 58 -2.98 -5.29 2.04
C ALA A 58 -2.92 -5.30 0.52
N THR A 59 -3.71 -6.14 -0.12
CA THR A 59 -3.83 -6.22 -1.59
C THR A 59 -5.23 -6.65 -2.01
N ARG A 60 -5.56 -6.39 -3.28
CA ARG A 60 -6.76 -6.94 -3.95
C ARG A 60 -6.45 -8.14 -4.83
N GLU A 61 -5.17 -8.47 -5.01
CA GLU A 61 -4.77 -9.65 -5.75
C GLU A 61 -5.12 -10.92 -4.99
N ALA A 62 -5.37 -11.99 -5.74
CA ALA A 62 -5.49 -13.31 -5.17
C ALA A 62 -4.13 -13.72 -4.58
N LEU A 63 -4.14 -14.08 -3.30
CA LEU A 63 -2.98 -14.66 -2.65
C LEU A 63 -2.87 -16.15 -2.98
N PRO A 64 -1.66 -16.74 -2.96
CA PRO A 64 -1.48 -18.16 -3.23
C PRO A 64 -2.33 -19.03 -2.30
N GLU A 65 -2.72 -20.20 -2.81
CA GLU A 65 -3.32 -21.25 -2.00
C GLU A 65 -2.31 -21.74 -0.97
N PRO A 66 -2.71 -21.90 0.30
CA PRO A 66 -1.83 -22.41 1.34
C PRO A 66 -1.49 -23.89 1.09
N VAL A 67 -0.27 -24.30 1.44
CA VAL A 67 0.13 -25.72 1.42
C VAL A 67 -0.15 -26.39 2.76
N GLY A 68 -0.21 -25.60 3.85
CA GLY A 68 -0.41 -26.05 5.22
C GLY A 68 -1.69 -25.53 5.88
N PRO A 69 -1.86 -25.69 7.21
CA PRO A 69 -3.02 -25.22 7.95
C PRO A 69 -3.04 -23.69 8.03
N GLU A 70 -3.68 -23.06 7.05
CA GLU A 70 -3.93 -21.62 7.06
C GLU A 70 -5.09 -21.25 7.97
N VAL A 71 -4.98 -20.07 8.58
CA VAL A 71 -6.08 -19.39 9.26
C VAL A 71 -6.42 -18.12 8.49
N ALA A 72 -7.71 -17.96 8.17
CA ALA A 72 -8.28 -16.73 7.62
C ALA A 72 -9.31 -16.17 8.61
N LEU A 73 -9.29 -14.85 8.81
CA LEU A 73 -10.22 -14.13 9.67
C LEU A 73 -10.88 -13.02 8.86
N ASP A 74 -12.20 -13.08 8.70
CA ASP A 74 -12.97 -12.00 8.08
C ASP A 74 -13.31 -10.95 9.12
N ASP A 75 -13.17 -9.67 8.75
CA ASP A 75 -13.58 -8.56 9.58
C ASP A 75 -14.06 -7.36 8.73
N ALA A 76 -14.77 -6.44 9.37
CA ALA A 76 -15.28 -5.24 8.76
C ALA A 76 -15.36 -4.08 9.75
N LEU A 77 -15.20 -2.87 9.22
CA LEU A 77 -15.37 -1.62 9.95
C LEU A 77 -16.05 -0.57 9.06
N GLY A 78 -17.35 -0.38 9.26
CA GLY A 78 -18.16 0.49 8.41
C GLY A 78 -18.14 -0.02 6.97
N GLU A 79 -17.56 0.76 6.06
CA GLU A 79 -17.44 0.40 4.63
C GLU A 79 -16.20 -0.46 4.33
N LEU A 80 -15.23 -0.51 5.25
CA LEU A 80 -14.03 -1.33 5.08
C LEU A 80 -14.37 -2.80 5.35
N ARG A 81 -13.97 -3.68 4.44
CA ARG A 81 -14.15 -5.14 4.55
C ARG A 81 -12.85 -5.82 4.15
N TRP A 82 -12.34 -6.71 4.99
CA TRP A 82 -11.11 -7.42 4.67
C TRP A 82 -11.10 -8.85 5.23
N THR A 83 -10.27 -9.68 4.60
CA THR A 83 -9.90 -10.99 5.11
C THR A 83 -8.42 -10.95 5.51
N LEU A 84 -8.13 -11.21 6.78
CA LEU A 84 -6.76 -11.35 7.30
C LEU A 84 -6.31 -12.81 7.17
N ARG A 85 -5.24 -13.05 6.41
CA ARG A 85 -4.65 -14.37 6.15
C ARG A 85 -3.24 -14.43 6.72
N PHE A 86 -2.90 -15.53 7.38
CA PHE A 86 -1.61 -15.72 8.04
C PHE A 86 -0.69 -16.65 7.23
N PHE A 87 0.51 -16.17 6.93
CA PHE A 87 1.52 -16.92 6.20
C PHE A 87 2.82 -16.99 7.00
N ASP A 88 3.43 -18.16 7.00
CA ASP A 88 4.78 -18.41 7.50
C ASP A 88 5.42 -19.52 6.64
N PRO A 89 6.68 -19.92 6.87
CA PRO A 89 7.30 -20.99 6.10
C PRO A 89 6.64 -22.38 6.26
N VAL A 90 5.74 -22.58 7.22
CA VAL A 90 4.94 -23.81 7.33
C VAL A 90 3.74 -23.75 6.38
N VAL A 91 3.08 -22.60 6.27
CA VAL A 91 1.94 -22.38 5.37
C VAL A 91 2.38 -22.20 3.91
N LEU A 92 3.48 -21.48 3.70
CA LEU A 92 4.06 -21.16 2.39
C LEU A 92 5.61 -21.31 2.44
N PRO A 93 6.15 -22.52 2.18
CA PRO A 93 7.57 -22.82 2.35
C PRO A 93 8.58 -21.87 1.69
N PRO A 94 8.32 -21.31 0.48
CA PRO A 94 9.22 -20.33 -0.13
C PRO A 94 9.50 -19.08 0.73
N LEU A 95 8.65 -18.74 1.71
CA LEU A 95 8.93 -17.65 2.66
C LEU A 95 10.18 -17.93 3.51
N GLY A 96 10.52 -19.20 3.75
CA GLY A 96 11.72 -19.57 4.50
C GLY A 96 13.04 -19.30 3.75
N LEU A 97 12.97 -18.90 2.49
CA LEU A 97 14.14 -18.56 1.66
C LEU A 97 14.42 -17.06 1.59
N VAL A 98 13.52 -16.23 2.14
CA VAL A 98 13.67 -14.78 2.11
C VAL A 98 14.79 -14.35 3.06
N ASP A 99 15.82 -13.70 2.52
CA ASP A 99 16.94 -13.19 3.30
C ASP A 99 16.64 -11.79 3.88
N GLU A 100 16.49 -11.72 5.20
CA GLU A 100 16.28 -10.47 5.95
C GLU A 100 17.47 -10.11 6.85
N THR A 101 18.65 -10.69 6.61
CA THR A 101 19.84 -10.45 7.45
C THR A 101 20.29 -8.98 7.45
N ARG A 102 19.97 -8.22 6.41
CA ARG A 102 20.25 -6.78 6.28
C ARG A 102 19.05 -5.88 6.63
N GLY A 103 17.96 -6.45 7.11
CA GLY A 103 16.71 -5.76 7.40
C GLY A 103 15.55 -6.24 6.53
N PRO A 104 14.35 -5.61 6.67
CA PRO A 104 13.12 -6.11 6.05
C PRO A 104 13.19 -6.18 4.52
N ALA A 105 12.91 -7.35 3.96
CA ALA A 105 12.96 -7.65 2.53
C ALA A 105 11.56 -7.56 1.89
N GLY A 106 10.85 -6.46 2.13
CA GLY A 106 9.42 -6.34 1.77
C GLY A 106 9.11 -6.56 0.28
N ALA A 107 10.02 -6.21 -0.63
CA ALA A 107 9.85 -6.49 -2.05
C ALA A 107 9.95 -8.00 -2.38
N GLU A 108 10.75 -8.75 -1.64
CA GLU A 108 10.91 -10.18 -1.81
C GLU A 108 9.73 -10.94 -1.23
N VAL A 109 9.29 -10.58 -0.02
CA VAL A 109 8.07 -11.14 0.59
C VAL A 109 6.86 -10.97 -0.34
N ARG A 110 6.67 -9.77 -0.93
CA ARG A 110 5.60 -9.55 -1.92
C ARG A 110 5.73 -10.45 -3.14
N ARG A 111 6.93 -10.59 -3.72
CA ARG A 111 7.16 -11.50 -4.86
C ARG A 111 6.82 -12.95 -4.49
N THR A 112 7.20 -13.40 -3.31
CA THR A 112 6.91 -14.75 -2.82
C THR A 112 5.41 -14.99 -2.63
N LEU A 113 4.67 -13.96 -2.21
CA LEU A 113 3.21 -13.98 -2.11
C LEU A 113 2.49 -13.73 -3.45
N GLY A 114 3.21 -13.54 -4.56
CA GLY A 114 2.62 -13.22 -5.86
C GLY A 114 1.98 -11.82 -5.93
N ILE A 115 2.33 -10.91 -5.02
CA ILE A 115 1.74 -9.57 -4.90
C ILE A 115 2.54 -8.58 -5.74
N SER A 116 1.92 -8.06 -6.81
CA SER A 116 2.51 -7.01 -7.64
C SER A 116 2.10 -5.60 -7.19
N THR A 117 0.85 -5.44 -6.78
CA THR A 117 0.20 -4.23 -6.29
C THR A 117 -0.23 -4.39 -4.83
N HIS A 118 -0.13 -3.32 -4.05
CA HIS A 118 -0.54 -3.34 -2.65
C HIS A 118 -1.14 -2.00 -2.25
N LEU A 119 -2.11 -2.06 -1.34
CA LEU A 119 -2.75 -0.89 -0.76
C LEU A 119 -1.91 -0.30 0.37
N TYR A 120 -1.21 -1.16 1.12
CA TYR A 120 -0.16 -0.77 2.06
C TYR A 120 0.73 -1.96 2.37
N HIS A 121 1.95 -1.66 2.81
CA HIS A 121 2.90 -2.64 3.31
C HIS A 121 3.51 -2.06 4.59
N LEU A 122 3.13 -2.62 5.74
CA LEU A 122 3.71 -2.28 7.02
C LEU A 122 4.68 -3.39 7.44
N VAL A 123 5.76 -3.01 8.10
CA VAL A 123 6.69 -3.98 8.71
C VAL A 123 6.67 -3.76 10.20
N VAL A 124 6.40 -4.83 10.94
CA VAL A 124 6.53 -4.89 12.39
C VAL A 124 7.83 -5.61 12.70
N ASN A 125 8.80 -4.85 13.23
CA ASN A 125 10.12 -5.39 13.55
C ASN A 125 10.06 -6.38 14.72
N PRO A 126 10.99 -7.36 14.78
CA PRO A 126 11.11 -8.24 15.93
C PRO A 126 11.24 -7.46 17.23
N GLY A 127 10.44 -7.84 18.24
CA GLY A 127 10.42 -7.16 19.54
C GLY A 127 9.60 -5.86 19.59
N ALA A 128 9.05 -5.39 18.47
CA ALA A 128 8.08 -4.30 18.48
C ALA A 128 6.73 -4.78 19.04
N GLU A 129 6.11 -3.96 19.87
CA GLU A 129 4.79 -4.26 20.41
C GLU A 129 3.71 -4.04 19.35
N LEU A 130 2.84 -5.05 19.14
CA LEU A 130 1.58 -4.96 18.40
C LEU A 130 0.53 -4.17 19.21
N GLY A 131 0.91 -2.98 19.68
CA GLY A 131 0.12 -2.13 20.54
C GLY A 131 -0.81 -1.20 19.77
N PRO A 132 -1.97 -0.82 20.36
CA PRO A 132 -2.91 0.13 19.74
C PRO A 132 -2.28 1.46 19.36
N HIS A 133 -1.29 1.93 20.12
CA HIS A 133 -0.57 3.17 19.86
C HIS A 133 0.16 3.14 18.50
N HIS A 134 0.97 2.10 18.24
CA HIS A 134 1.69 1.95 16.98
C HIS A 134 0.74 1.74 15.80
N ALA A 135 -0.31 0.95 15.99
CA ALA A 135 -1.35 0.75 14.99
C ALA A 135 -2.06 2.07 14.62
N GLY A 136 -2.39 2.90 15.62
CA GLY A 136 -3.01 4.20 15.42
C GLY A 136 -2.13 5.16 14.60
N HIS A 137 -0.83 5.20 14.87
CA HIS A 137 0.12 5.98 14.09
C HIS A 137 0.23 5.48 12.65
N ALA A 138 0.35 4.16 12.46
CA ALA A 138 0.42 3.55 11.12
C ALA A 138 -0.85 3.85 10.30
N GLY A 139 -2.04 3.68 10.89
CA GLY A 139 -3.32 3.96 10.23
C GLY A 139 -3.51 5.43 9.87
N THR A 140 -3.13 6.34 10.77
CA THR A 140 -3.19 7.80 10.49
C THR A 140 -2.21 8.20 9.39
N GLY A 141 -0.97 7.70 9.44
CA GLY A 141 0.05 7.93 8.42
C GLY A 141 -0.40 7.43 7.04
N LEU A 142 -0.98 6.23 7.00
CA LEU A 142 -1.53 5.65 5.78
C LEU A 142 -2.68 6.49 5.21
N ALA A 143 -3.61 6.94 6.05
CA ALA A 143 -4.71 7.81 5.61
C ALA A 143 -4.21 9.14 5.04
N ASN A 144 -3.21 9.75 5.68
CA ASN A 144 -2.59 10.98 5.18
C ASN A 144 -1.92 10.76 3.83
N ALA A 145 -1.16 9.66 3.66
CA ALA A 145 -0.50 9.35 2.39
C ALA A 145 -1.51 9.15 1.24
N HIS A 146 -2.58 8.38 1.50
CA HIS A 146 -3.65 8.15 0.53
C HIS A 146 -4.43 9.43 0.20
N ALA A 147 -4.72 10.25 1.21
CA ALA A 147 -5.40 11.53 1.00
C ALA A 147 -4.55 12.50 0.19
N ALA A 148 -3.25 12.60 0.48
CA ALA A 148 -2.32 13.43 -0.27
C ALA A 148 -2.25 13.01 -1.75
N ALA A 149 -2.12 11.71 -2.02
CA ALA A 149 -2.15 11.20 -3.39
C ALA A 149 -3.46 11.56 -4.13
N ALA A 150 -4.62 11.36 -3.48
CA ALA A 150 -5.91 11.72 -4.08
C ALA A 150 -6.05 13.22 -4.36
N GLN A 151 -5.55 14.08 -3.46
CA GLN A 151 -5.55 15.54 -3.64
C GLN A 151 -4.58 16.00 -4.73
N ASP A 152 -3.43 15.33 -4.86
CA ASP A 152 -2.46 15.57 -5.91
C ASP A 152 -3.07 15.31 -7.28
N TYR A 153 -3.73 14.15 -7.47
CA TYR A 153 -4.41 13.83 -8.72
C TYR A 153 -5.58 14.76 -9.04
N GLU A 154 -6.34 15.21 -8.03
CA GLU A 154 -7.34 16.26 -8.21
C GLU A 154 -6.73 17.59 -8.69
N THR A 155 -5.54 17.92 -8.18
CA THR A 155 -4.83 19.13 -8.60
C THR A 155 -4.30 18.98 -10.02
N LEU A 156 -3.71 17.83 -10.36
CA LEU A 156 -3.23 17.54 -11.71
C LEU A 156 -4.33 17.65 -12.76
N ARG A 157 -5.54 17.13 -12.47
CA ARG A 157 -6.71 17.25 -13.37
C ARG A 157 -7.13 18.68 -13.66
N ARG A 158 -6.81 19.64 -12.76
CA ARG A 158 -7.06 21.07 -12.99
C ARG A 158 -5.97 21.75 -13.82
N LEU A 159 -4.78 21.15 -13.89
CA LEU A 159 -3.61 21.75 -14.53
C LEU A 159 -3.25 21.11 -15.88
N ALA A 160 -3.79 19.92 -16.19
CA ALA A 160 -3.47 19.16 -17.39
C ALA A 160 -4.69 18.39 -17.94
N PRO A 161 -4.63 17.87 -19.17
CA PRO A 161 -5.74 17.13 -19.77
C PRO A 161 -6.18 15.94 -18.89
N ALA A 162 -7.44 15.94 -18.44
CA ALA A 162 -7.95 14.99 -17.46
C ALA A 162 -7.76 13.52 -17.88
N GLY A 163 -7.93 13.19 -19.17
CA GLY A 163 -7.74 11.82 -19.67
C GLY A 163 -6.32 11.28 -19.46
N LEU A 164 -5.28 12.09 -19.68
CA LEU A 164 -3.90 11.68 -19.42
C LEU A 164 -3.59 11.60 -17.91
N VAL A 165 -4.23 12.43 -17.09
CA VAL A 165 -4.11 12.34 -15.63
C VAL A 165 -4.82 11.07 -15.11
N ASP A 166 -5.92 10.67 -15.74
CA ASP A 166 -6.61 9.41 -15.43
C ASP A 166 -5.75 8.19 -15.84
N GLU A 167 -5.06 8.25 -16.99
CA GLU A 167 -4.06 7.24 -17.38
C GLU A 167 -2.88 7.18 -16.40
N LEU A 168 -2.40 8.34 -15.94
CA LEU A 168 -1.37 8.44 -14.91
C LEU A 168 -1.84 7.78 -13.61
N GLU A 169 -3.02 8.13 -13.10
CA GLU A 169 -3.58 7.50 -11.89
C GLU A 169 -3.79 6.00 -12.07
N GLY A 170 -4.30 5.58 -13.24
CA GLY A 170 -4.50 4.18 -13.60
C GLY A 170 -3.19 3.37 -13.62
N ALA A 171 -2.11 3.91 -14.18
CA ALA A 171 -0.80 3.26 -14.18
C ALA A 171 -0.27 3.04 -12.76
N TRP A 172 -0.47 4.01 -11.85
CA TRP A 172 -0.12 3.84 -10.45
C TRP A 172 -0.95 2.75 -9.77
N VAL A 173 -2.28 2.79 -9.93
CA VAL A 173 -3.20 1.79 -9.37
C VAL A 173 -2.89 0.37 -9.87
N ALA A 174 -2.48 0.24 -11.13
CA ALA A 174 -2.08 -1.02 -11.75
C ALA A 174 -0.65 -1.48 -11.39
N GLY A 175 0.10 -0.72 -10.58
CA GLY A 175 1.48 -1.05 -10.20
C GLY A 175 2.46 -1.00 -11.37
N LEU A 176 2.26 -0.09 -12.31
CA LEU A 176 3.11 0.12 -13.49
C LEU A 176 3.95 1.39 -13.31
N PRO A 177 5.00 1.39 -12.46
CA PRO A 177 5.75 2.60 -12.11
C PRO A 177 6.45 3.23 -13.32
N VAL A 178 6.94 2.41 -14.27
CA VAL A 178 7.56 2.93 -15.50
C VAL A 178 6.52 3.61 -16.39
N ALA A 179 5.33 3.01 -16.55
CA ALA A 179 4.25 3.65 -17.30
C ALA A 179 3.79 4.96 -16.63
N HIS A 180 3.70 4.96 -15.30
CA HIS A 180 3.39 6.17 -14.52
C HIS A 180 4.40 7.29 -14.81
N ALA A 181 5.70 7.00 -14.79
CA ALA A 181 6.73 7.98 -15.10
C ALA A 181 6.71 8.45 -16.57
N LEU A 182 6.46 7.55 -17.52
CA LEU A 182 6.34 7.89 -18.94
C LEU A 182 5.15 8.81 -19.22
N VAL A 183 3.97 8.54 -18.63
CA VAL A 183 2.79 9.41 -18.76
C VAL A 183 3.07 10.77 -18.12
N ALA A 184 3.74 10.80 -16.96
CA ALA A 184 4.14 12.06 -16.34
C ALA A 184 5.09 12.89 -17.23
N SER A 185 6.07 12.23 -17.85
CA SER A 185 6.98 12.89 -18.81
C SER A 185 6.23 13.40 -20.05
N ALA A 186 5.21 12.68 -20.53
CA ALA A 186 4.37 13.15 -21.63
C ALA A 186 3.50 14.37 -21.26
N LEU A 187 3.07 14.48 -20.00
CA LEU A 187 2.30 15.61 -19.47
C LEU A 187 3.14 16.89 -19.31
N ALA A 188 4.45 16.76 -19.12
CA ALA A 188 5.40 17.87 -19.01
C ALA A 188 6.70 17.56 -19.78
N PRO A 189 6.67 17.61 -21.12
CA PRO A 189 7.76 17.11 -21.97
C PRO A 189 9.07 17.89 -21.86
N ASP A 190 9.01 19.14 -21.42
CA ASP A 190 10.18 20.00 -21.27
C ASP A 190 10.84 19.92 -19.88
N ASP A 191 10.29 19.10 -18.97
CA ASP A 191 10.87 18.89 -17.64
C ASP A 191 11.93 17.77 -17.68
N PRO A 192 13.23 18.09 -17.51
CA PRO A 192 14.28 17.08 -17.60
C PRO A 192 14.25 16.08 -16.43
N ALA A 193 13.75 16.48 -15.26
CA ALA A 193 13.69 15.59 -14.10
C ALA A 193 12.66 14.47 -14.31
N LEU A 194 11.51 14.76 -14.93
CA LEU A 194 10.55 13.74 -15.34
C LEU A 194 11.10 12.82 -16.43
N ALA A 195 11.90 13.36 -17.36
CA ALA A 195 12.55 12.55 -18.39
C ALA A 195 13.56 11.56 -17.79
N GLU A 196 14.32 11.99 -16.76
CA GLU A 196 15.23 11.09 -16.03
C GLU A 196 14.46 10.03 -15.23
N LEU A 197 13.42 10.42 -14.48
CA LEU A 197 12.57 9.48 -13.74
C LEU A 197 11.96 8.41 -14.65
N ALA A 198 11.57 8.77 -15.87
CA ALA A 198 11.04 7.82 -16.86
C ALA A 198 12.05 6.78 -17.35
N ARG A 199 13.36 7.02 -17.18
CA ARG A 199 14.42 6.06 -17.52
C ARG A 199 14.82 5.17 -16.34
N GLU A 200 14.38 5.49 -15.13
CA GLU A 200 14.65 4.66 -13.97
C GLU A 200 13.94 3.30 -14.11
N PRO A 201 14.58 2.19 -13.72
CA PRO A 201 13.91 0.88 -13.76
C PRO A 201 12.75 0.75 -12.78
N ARG A 202 12.75 1.54 -11.70
CA ARG A 202 11.76 1.52 -10.62
C ARG A 202 11.57 2.94 -10.05
N PRO A 203 10.98 3.86 -10.83
CA PRO A 203 10.77 5.22 -10.37
C PRO A 203 9.81 5.23 -9.17
N ASP A 204 10.10 6.08 -8.19
CA ASP A 204 9.20 6.28 -7.05
C ASP A 204 7.96 7.09 -7.48
N PRO A 205 6.75 6.53 -7.43
CA PRO A 205 5.54 7.20 -7.91
C PRO A 205 5.19 8.46 -7.12
N THR A 206 5.61 8.56 -5.86
CA THR A 206 5.42 9.79 -5.07
C THR A 206 6.32 10.91 -5.59
N THR A 207 7.59 10.60 -5.86
CA THR A 207 8.54 11.53 -6.47
C THR A 207 8.06 11.97 -7.85
N VAL A 208 7.68 11.04 -8.73
CA VAL A 208 7.10 11.36 -10.06
C VAL A 208 5.93 12.32 -9.95
N ARG A 209 4.95 12.03 -9.08
CA ARG A 209 3.75 12.86 -8.92
C ARG A 209 4.08 14.26 -8.39
N ARG A 210 5.00 14.36 -7.43
CA ARG A 210 5.44 15.64 -6.86
C ARG A 210 6.20 16.49 -7.88
N THR A 211 7.10 15.88 -8.65
CA THR A 211 7.86 16.56 -9.71
C THR A 211 6.91 17.10 -10.78
N LEU A 212 5.95 16.27 -11.24
CA LEU A 212 4.94 16.69 -12.21
C LEU A 212 4.09 17.85 -11.70
N LEU A 213 3.64 17.79 -10.44
CA LEU A 213 2.88 18.89 -9.83
C LEU A 213 3.69 20.19 -9.78
N GLY A 214 4.98 20.12 -9.49
CA GLY A 214 5.88 21.27 -9.54
C GLY A 214 5.96 21.86 -10.95
N ALA A 215 6.30 21.02 -11.93
CA ALA A 215 6.44 21.40 -13.33
C ALA A 215 5.19 22.07 -13.91
N LEU A 216 4.00 21.54 -13.60
CA LEU A 216 2.74 22.10 -14.10
C LEU A 216 2.33 23.39 -13.39
N ARG A 217 2.68 23.56 -12.11
CA ARG A 217 2.39 24.80 -11.36
C ARG A 217 3.25 25.97 -11.82
N GLU A 218 4.49 25.73 -12.23
CA GLU A 218 5.37 26.77 -12.76
C GLU A 218 4.93 27.28 -14.14
N ARG A 219 4.11 26.50 -14.86
CA ARG A 219 3.57 26.84 -16.18
C ARG A 219 2.23 27.59 -16.14
N ALA A 220 1.52 27.55 -15.01
CA ALA A 220 0.16 28.09 -14.84
C ALA A 220 0.17 29.52 -14.32
#